data_AF-A0A7X1FQ52-F1
#
_entry.id   AF-A0A7X1FQ52-F1
#
_cell.length_a   1.000
_cell.length_b   1.000
_cell.length_c   1.000
_cell.angle_alpha   90.00
_cell.angle_beta   90.00
_cell.angle_gamma   90.00
#
_symmetry.space_group_name_H-M   'P 1'
#
loop_
_entity.id
_entity.type
_entity.pdbx_description
1 polymer ?
#
loop_
_entity_poly.entity_id
_entity_poly.type
_entity_poly.pdbx_seq_one_letter_code
_entity_poly.pdbx_strand_id
1 'polypeptide(L)' 'MNDTKKAPVARILDANDKELMAIRKLERDGDALVIRGKIFGAMPMVAKLTPAEARAALKLIDFRTFLFLLTLLFRKG' A
#
# COMPACT_ATOMS: atom_id res chain seq x y z
N MET A 1 7.41 20.57 23.64
CA MET A 1 6.27 20.61 22.69
C MET A 1 6.31 19.30 21.92
N ASN A 2 5.32 18.44 22.10
CA ASN A 2 5.40 17.02 21.76
C ASN A 2 5.51 16.78 20.25
N ASP A 3 6.67 16.33 19.79
CA ASP A 3 6.87 15.69 18.49
C ASP A 3 6.20 14.30 18.52
N THR A 4 4.87 14.28 18.44
CA THR A 4 4.13 13.07 18.07
C THR A 4 4.53 12.71 16.65
N LYS A 5 5.53 11.83 16.50
CA LYS A 5 5.88 11.15 15.25
C LYS A 5 4.59 10.68 14.59
N LYS A 6 4.15 11.39 13.55
CA LYS A 6 3.00 10.98 12.74
C LYS A 6 3.29 9.56 12.26
N ALA A 7 2.39 8.62 12.56
CA ALA A 7 2.54 7.25 12.09
C ALA A 7 2.76 7.26 10.56
N PRO A 8 3.67 6.43 10.03
CA PRO A 8 3.92 6.40 8.59
C PRO A 8 2.62 6.02 7.86
N VAL A 9 2.15 6.90 6.97
CA VAL A 9 0.99 6.67 6.11
C VAL A 9 1.47 6.56 4.69
N ALA A 10 1.24 5.40 4.06
CA ALA A 10 1.47 5.24 2.63
C ALA A 10 0.25 5.75 1.86
N ARG A 11 0.48 6.49 0.77
CA ARG A 11 -0.57 7.04 -0.09
C ARG A 11 -0.46 6.43 -1.49
N ILE A 12 -1.58 5.97 -2.01
CA ILE A 12 -1.75 5.64 -3.42
C ILE A 12 -2.39 6.86 -4.08
N LEU A 13 -1.78 7.33 -5.17
CA LEU A 13 -2.26 8.48 -5.93
C LEU A 13 -3.06 8.01 -7.15
N ASP A 14 -4.00 8.83 -7.60
CA ASP A 14 -4.72 8.62 -8.86
C ASP A 14 -3.94 9.19 -10.06
N ALA A 15 -4.54 9.15 -11.26
CA ALA A 15 -3.93 9.66 -12.48
C ALA A 15 -3.72 11.20 -12.49
N ASN A 16 -4.28 11.93 -11.52
CA ASN A 16 -4.14 13.38 -11.36
C ASN A 16 -3.30 13.75 -10.13
N ASP A 17 -2.49 12.81 -9.61
CA ASP A 17 -1.69 12.95 -8.39
C ASP A 17 -2.51 13.27 -7.12
N LYS A 18 -3.82 13.02 -7.14
CA LYS A 18 -4.68 13.19 -5.95
C LYS A 18 -4.69 11.93 -5.11
N GLU A 19 -4.93 12.10 -3.82
CA GLU A 19 -4.99 10.98 -2.88
C GLU A 19 -6.17 10.04 -3.19
N LEU A 20 -5.84 8.84 -3.65
CA LEU A 20 -6.81 7.78 -3.93
C LEU A 20 -7.05 6.91 -2.69
N MET A 21 -5.97 6.43 -2.08
CA MET A 21 -6.02 5.57 -0.90
C MET A 21 -4.92 5.93 0.10
N ALA A 22 -5.28 6.06 1.38
CA ALA A 22 -4.35 6.21 2.48
C ALA A 22 -4.31 4.93 3.31
N ILE A 23 -3.17 4.23 3.29
CA ILE A 23 -2.93 3.04 4.09
C ILE A 23 -2.41 3.48 5.46
N ARG A 24 -3.17 3.15 6.50
CA ARG A 24 -2.85 3.53 7.89
C ARG A 24 -2.28 2.37 8.69
N LYS A 25 -2.70 1.14 8.37
CA LYS A 25 -2.27 -0.04 9.11
C LYS A 25 -2.27 -1.28 8.21
N LEU A 26 -1.24 -2.09 8.39
CA LEU A 26 -1.13 -3.44 7.85
C LEU A 26 -1.18 -4.39 9.04
N GLU A 27 -2.12 -5.33 9.02
CA GLU A 27 -2.31 -6.34 10.07
C GLU A 27 -2.32 -7.73 9.44
N ARG A 28 -1.93 -8.74 10.20
CA ARG A 28 -2.07 -10.14 9.79
C ARG A 28 -3.34 -10.71 10.40
N ASP A 29 -4.13 -11.41 9.59
CA ASP A 29 -5.33 -12.14 10.00
C ASP A 29 -5.23 -13.58 9.45
N GLY A 30 -4.71 -14.49 10.29
CA GLY A 30 -4.39 -15.86 9.89
C GLY A 30 -3.37 -15.90 8.75
N ASP A 31 -3.81 -16.37 7.58
CA ASP A 31 -3.02 -16.42 6.35
C ASP A 31 -3.23 -15.21 5.43
N ALA A 32 -4.10 -14.28 5.81
CA ALA A 32 -4.37 -13.07 5.05
C ALA A 32 -3.64 -11.84 5.63
N LEU A 33 -3.30 -10.91 4.75
CA LEU A 33 -2.83 -9.57 5.11
C LEU A 33 -4.02 -8.59 5.03
N VAL A 34 -4.37 -7.98 6.15
CA VAL A 34 -5.43 -6.97 6.26
C VAL A 34 -4.83 -5.57 6.14
N ILE A 35 -5.27 -4.84 5.13
CA ILE A 35 -4.87 -3.46 4.87
C ILE A 35 -6.02 -2.57 5.30
N ARG A 36 -5.78 -1.74 6.31
CA ARG A 36 -6.75 -0.75 6.79
C ARG A 36 -6.36 0.63 6.31
N GLY A 37 -7.33 1.33 5.74
CA GLY A 37 -7.10 2.64 5.18
C GLY A 37 -8.36 3.46 4.99
N LYS A 38 -8.18 4.58 4.30
CA LYS A 38 -9.27 5.39 3.78
C LYS A 38 -9.15 5.47 2.28
N ILE A 39 -10.26 5.33 1.56
CA ILE A 39 -10.34 5.63 0.14
C ILE A 39 -11.04 6.99 -0.01
N PHE A 40 -10.57 7.82 -0.94
CA PHE A 40 -11.12 9.14 -1.24
C PHE A 40 -11.29 10.02 0.02
N GLY A 41 -10.29 10.01 0.90
CA GLY A 41 -10.19 10.85 2.10
C GLY A 41 -11.10 10.48 3.28
N ALA A 42 -12.28 9.90 3.06
CA ALA A 42 -13.30 9.71 4.10
C ALA A 42 -13.82 8.27 4.24
N MET A 43 -13.82 7.45 3.19
CA MET A 43 -14.44 6.12 3.25
C MET A 43 -13.52 5.11 3.93
N PRO A 44 -13.87 4.55 5.10
CA PRO A 44 -13.06 3.52 5.72
C PRO A 44 -13.12 2.26 4.87
N MET A 45 -11.96 1.68 4.56
CA MET A 45 -11.86 0.45 3.80
C MET A 45 -10.96 -0.54 4.52
N VAL A 46 -11.39 -1.79 4.52
CA VAL A 46 -10.62 -2.95 4.97
C VAL A 46 -10.43 -3.85 3.76
N ALA A 47 -9.23 -3.86 3.19
CA ALA A 47 -8.86 -4.81 2.15
C ALA A 47 -8.20 -6.03 2.80
N LYS A 48 -8.51 -7.22 2.30
CA LYS A 48 -7.81 -8.45 2.68
C LYS A 48 -7.06 -8.96 1.45
N LEU A 49 -5.82 -9.33 1.64
CA LEU A 49 -4.99 -9.97 0.64
C LEU A 49 -4.71 -11.40 1.10
N THR A 50 -5.34 -12.35 0.43
CA THR A 50 -5.15 -13.78 0.67
C THR A 50 -3.89 -14.31 -0.01
N PRO A 51 -3.38 -15.49 0.36
CA PRO A 51 -2.21 -16.08 -0.31
C PRO A 51 -2.41 -16.32 -1.81
N ALA A 52 -3.65 -16.57 -2.24
CA ALA A 52 -3.99 -16.74 -3.65
C ALA A 52 -3.86 -15.41 -4.41
N GLU A 53 -4.41 -14.33 -3.86
CA GLU A 53 -4.31 -12.98 -4.43
C GLU A 53 -2.87 -12.45 -4.41
N ALA A 54 -2.11 -12.73 -3.33
CA ALA A 54 -0.69 -12.39 -3.27
C ALA A 54 0.11 -13.09 -4.39
N ARG A 55 -0.16 -14.38 -4.63
CA ARG A 55 0.44 -15.12 -5.76
C ARG A 55 0.01 -14.57 -7.12
N ALA A 56 -1.26 -14.18 -7.27
CA ALA A 56 -1.74 -13.54 -8.48
C ALA A 56 -1.02 -12.20 -8.72
N ALA A 57 -0.88 -11.38 -7.68
CA ALA A 57 -0.16 -10.11 -7.75
C ALA A 57 1.32 -10.32 -8.14
N LEU A 58 1.99 -11.34 -7.59
CA LEU A 58 3.36 -11.68 -7.99
C LEU A 58 3.47 -12.12 -9.46
N LYS A 59 2.45 -12.80 -10.00
CA LYS A 59 2.41 -13.18 -11.42
C LYS A 59 2.22 -11.99 -12.37
N LEU A 60 1.69 -10.86 -11.88
CA LEU A 60 1.59 -9.63 -12.66
C LEU A 60 2.91 -8.86 -12.75
N ILE A 61 3.92 -9.26 -11.97
CA ILE A 61 5.22 -8.59 -11.95
C ILE A 61 6.14 -9.22 -12.99
N ASP A 62 6.36 -8.50 -14.09
CA ASP A 62 7.42 -8.84 -15.06
C ASP A 62 8.81 -8.51 -14.50
N PHE A 63 9.86 -9.13 -15.07
CA PHE A 63 11.26 -8.89 -14.68
C PHE A 63 11.64 -7.40 -14.67
N ARG A 64 11.15 -6.63 -15.64
CA ARG A 64 11.38 -5.18 -15.71
C ARG A 64 10.70 -4.43 -14.55
N THR A 65 9.46 -4.79 -14.22
CA THR A 65 8.70 -4.20 -13.10
C THR A 65 9.34 -4.56 -11.77
N PHE A 66 9.87 -5.79 -11.64
CA PHE A 66 10.62 -6.22 -10.45
C PHE A 66 11.88 -5.38 -10.23
N LEU A 67 12.70 -5.17 -11.27
CA LEU A 67 13.87 -4.28 -11.20
C LEU A 67 13.47 -2.83 -10.87
N PHE A 68 12.36 -2.35 -11.44
CA PHE A 68 11.83 -1.04 -11.11
C PHE A 68 11.41 -0.95 -9.63
N LEU A 69 10.68 -1.94 -9.10
CA LEU A 69 10.25 -1.96 -7.70
C LEU A 69 11.44 -1.94 -6.73
N LEU A 70 12.51 -2.68 -7.06
CA LEU A 70 13.76 -2.67 -6.28
C LEU A 70 14.40 -1.27 -6.27
N THR A 71 14.45 -0.58 -7.41
CA THR A 71 15.02 0.76 -7.51
C THR A 71 14.10 1.86 -6.97
N LEU A 72 12.78 1.64 -6.98
CA LEU A 72 11.77 2.61 -6.54
C LEU A 72 11.93 2.98 -5.06
N LEU A 73 12.25 2.00 -4.21
CA LEU A 73 12.46 2.21 -2.78
C LEU A 73 13.66 3.13 -2.46
N PHE A 74 14.63 3.24 -3.38
CA PHE A 74 15.83 4.06 -3.23
C PHE A 74 15.80 5.33 -4.09
N ARG A 75 14.78 5.48 -4.95
CA ARG A 75 14.66 6.66 -5.81
C ARG A 75 14.19 7.83 -4.96
N LYS A 76 14.93 8.94 -5.01
CA LYS A 76 14.50 10.19 -4.38
C LYS A 76 13.17 10.63 -5.03
N GLY A 77 12.14 10.77 -4.20
CA GLY A 77 10.85 11.38 -4.51
C GLY A 77 10.65 12.64 -3.67
#